data_AF-A0AAD2CD70-F1
#
_entry.id   AF-A0AAD2CD70-F1
#
_cell.length_a   1.000
_cell.length_b   1.000
_cell.length_c   1.000
_cell.angle_alpha   90.00
_cell.angle_beta   90.00
_cell.angle_gamma   90.00
#
_symmetry.space_group_name_H-M   'P 1'
#
loop_
_entity.id
_entity.type
_entity.pdbx_description
1 polymer ?
#
loop_
_entity_poly.entity_id
_entity_poly.type
_entity_poly.pdbx_seq_one_letter_code
_entity_poly.pdbx_strand_id
1 'polypeptide(L)'
;MSEIFDKLVAYCISTVLSGSSGVTSFYTLFLMGCIERYDPDLLSMGDTMDKILASMPALIVLGFLAFLEFLAMCIPVVDELVDGCMTLVVPFISIISTLGTWGLYLPDELNEAAVIFNGDTGNNSTRMLEEETFGGDLKQGVGFAQIFALVTGVCVALAVHLIKMLVRLFGEGWLTNILAVLEIIIVTFSIIVVVFIQYVAILFAACLLASMLWYFTKGRREAAKKKKEQEEAKNQQQQQQRAVPEAVPEANQQEVIQEANPPPFNPEVKDAEA
;
A
#
# COMPACT_ATOMS: atom_id res chain seq x y z
N MET A 1 -16.12 16.87 22.94
CA MET A 1 -15.53 17.33 21.67
C MET A 1 -14.03 17.04 21.59
N SER A 2 -13.27 17.21 22.68
CA SER A 2 -11.85 16.83 22.76
C SER A 2 -11.63 15.36 22.37
N GLU A 3 -12.35 14.42 22.98
CA GLU A 3 -12.13 12.98 22.74
C GLU A 3 -12.30 12.54 21.27
N ILE A 4 -13.29 13.10 20.54
CA ILE A 4 -13.48 12.80 19.12
C ILE A 4 -12.36 13.40 18.27
N PHE A 5 -11.92 14.60 18.62
CA PHE A 5 -10.82 15.29 17.95
C PHE A 5 -9.50 14.54 18.16
N ASP A 6 -9.25 14.07 19.38
CA ASP A 6 -8.06 13.29 19.75
C ASP A 6 -8.00 11.97 18.97
N LYS A 7 -9.12 11.24 18.90
CA LYS A 7 -9.24 10.02 18.07
C LYS A 7 -9.01 10.30 16.58
N LEU A 8 -9.49 11.43 16.08
CA LEU A 8 -9.29 11.84 14.69
C LEU A 8 -7.81 12.15 14.42
N VAL A 9 -7.16 12.90 15.31
CA VAL A 9 -5.73 13.22 15.22
C VAL A 9 -4.89 11.94 15.23
N ALA A 10 -5.18 11.01 16.15
CA ALA A 10 -4.54 9.70 16.22
C ALA A 10 -4.61 8.96 14.89
N TYR A 11 -5.83 8.86 14.34
CA TYR A 11 -6.09 8.22 13.06
C TYR A 11 -5.30 8.89 11.92
N CYS A 12 -5.23 10.22 11.91
CA CYS A 12 -4.49 10.98 10.90
C CYS A 12 -2.99 10.76 11.02
N ILE A 13 -2.40 10.81 12.22
CA ILE A 13 -0.97 10.51 12.45
C ILE A 13 -0.67 9.09 12.01
N SER A 14 -1.49 8.12 12.44
CA SER A 14 -1.40 6.71 12.05
C SER A 14 -1.39 6.51 10.55
N THR A 15 -2.33 7.17 9.85
CA THR A 15 -2.44 7.12 8.39
C THR A 15 -1.21 7.71 7.71
N VAL A 16 -0.67 8.83 8.21
CA VAL A 16 0.51 9.47 7.63
C VAL A 16 1.78 8.66 7.89
N LEU A 17 1.99 8.13 9.10
CA LEU A 17 3.16 7.29 9.40
C LEU A 17 3.10 5.98 8.61
N SER A 18 1.91 5.37 8.52
CA SER A 18 1.70 4.20 7.68
C SER A 18 1.96 4.51 6.19
N GLY A 19 1.48 5.64 5.67
CA GLY A 19 1.80 6.06 4.30
C GLY A 19 3.29 6.29 4.07
N SER A 20 3.97 6.89 5.05
CA SER A 20 5.43 7.12 5.02
C SER A 20 6.22 5.82 5.02
N SER A 21 5.70 4.77 5.69
CA SER A 21 6.30 3.43 5.65
C SER A 21 6.24 2.77 4.27
N GLY A 22 5.30 3.16 3.40
CA GLY A 22 5.26 2.73 2.00
C GLY A 22 6.37 3.35 1.14
N VAL A 23 6.92 4.48 1.58
CA VAL A 23 8.04 5.17 0.95
C VAL A 23 9.35 4.52 1.41
N THR A 24 9.65 4.60 2.71
CA THR A 24 10.87 4.07 3.30
C THR A 24 10.51 3.37 4.62
N SER A 25 10.40 2.04 4.62
CA SER A 25 9.78 1.32 5.74
C SER A 25 10.69 1.27 6.96
N PHE A 26 11.97 0.89 6.79
CA PHE A 26 12.90 0.79 7.92
C PHE A 26 13.28 2.17 8.44
N TYR A 27 13.47 3.13 7.54
CA TYR A 27 13.73 4.51 7.94
C TYR A 27 12.57 5.13 8.73
N THR A 28 11.31 4.85 8.36
CA THR A 28 10.14 5.33 9.10
C THR A 28 10.10 4.76 10.53
N LEU A 29 10.33 3.44 10.70
CA LEU A 29 10.40 2.84 12.04
C LEU A 29 11.58 3.37 12.85
N PHE A 30 12.73 3.57 12.21
CA PHE A 30 13.90 4.17 12.86
C PHE A 30 13.57 5.57 13.40
N LEU A 31 12.97 6.43 12.58
CA LEU A 31 12.55 7.76 13.02
C LEU A 31 11.50 7.70 14.14
N MET A 32 10.52 6.81 14.03
CA MET A 32 9.49 6.63 15.05
C MET A 32 10.11 6.24 16.41
N GLY A 33 11.04 5.29 16.41
CA GLY A 33 11.77 4.88 17.62
C GLY A 33 12.71 5.96 18.15
N CYS A 34 13.35 6.76 17.28
CA CYS A 34 14.16 7.90 17.71
C CYS A 34 13.32 8.98 18.38
N ILE A 35 12.12 9.26 17.87
CA ILE A 35 11.22 10.26 18.45
C ILE A 35 10.71 9.79 19.81
N GLU A 36 10.24 8.54 19.92
CA GLU A 36 9.80 7.97 21.20
C GLU A 36 10.92 7.97 22.24
N ARG A 37 12.15 7.65 21.83
CA ARG A 37 13.32 7.69 22.70
C ARG A 37 13.68 9.12 23.15
N TYR A 38 13.41 10.12 22.32
CA TYR A 38 13.68 11.52 22.62
C TYR A 38 12.63 12.09 23.58
N ASP A 39 11.35 11.83 23.31
CA ASP A 39 10.22 12.29 24.11
C ASP A 39 9.06 11.27 24.02
N PRO A 40 8.89 10.41 25.03
CA PRO A 40 7.88 9.35 25.01
C PRO A 40 6.44 9.91 25.04
N ASP A 41 6.25 11.16 25.46
CA ASP A 41 4.92 11.77 25.54
C ASP A 41 4.39 12.19 24.15
N LEU A 42 5.25 12.24 23.11
CA LEU A 42 4.85 12.66 21.76
C LEU A 42 4.13 11.58 20.96
N LEU A 43 4.56 10.33 21.09
CA LEU A 43 4.04 9.19 20.36
C LEU A 43 3.39 8.14 21.28
N SER A 44 3.68 8.20 22.58
CA SER A 44 3.15 7.38 23.66
C SER A 44 2.91 5.96 23.18
N MET A 45 3.95 5.31 22.66
CA MET A 45 3.83 3.96 22.18
C MET A 45 3.50 3.06 23.37
N GLY A 46 2.53 2.14 23.23
CA GLY A 46 2.19 1.25 24.35
C GLY A 46 3.43 0.49 24.85
N ASP A 47 3.49 0.15 26.14
CA ASP A 47 4.68 -0.36 26.84
C ASP A 47 5.47 -1.44 26.11
N THR A 48 4.79 -2.33 25.39
CA THR A 48 5.44 -3.41 24.64
C THR A 48 6.17 -2.85 23.42
N MET A 49 5.54 -1.92 22.70
CA MET A 49 6.07 -1.34 21.48
C MET A 49 7.21 -0.36 21.78
N ASP A 50 7.07 0.46 22.84
CA ASP A 50 8.14 1.33 23.35
C ASP A 50 9.41 0.50 23.67
N LYS A 51 9.27 -0.55 24.50
CA LYS A 51 10.40 -1.42 24.84
C LYS A 51 11.05 -2.09 23.63
N ILE A 52 10.30 -2.41 22.59
CA ILE A 52 10.85 -3.05 21.40
C ILE A 52 11.53 -2.01 20.50
N LEU A 53 10.81 -0.98 20.05
CA LEU A 53 11.30 0.00 19.07
C LEU A 53 12.27 1.04 19.64
N ALA A 54 12.04 1.53 20.85
CA ALA A 54 12.87 2.55 21.48
C ALA A 54 14.10 1.97 22.19
N SER A 55 14.27 0.64 22.22
CA SER A 55 15.47 0.03 22.78
C SER A 55 16.71 0.37 21.94
N MET A 56 17.81 0.71 22.61
CA MET A 56 19.08 1.02 21.92
C MET A 56 19.52 -0.06 20.92
N PRO A 57 19.45 -1.37 21.24
CA PRO A 57 19.76 -2.42 20.27
C PRO A 57 18.85 -2.37 19.03
N ALA A 58 17.55 -2.17 19.21
CA ALA A 58 16.61 -2.06 18.09
C ALA A 58 16.91 -0.83 17.23
N LEU A 59 17.20 0.33 17.83
CA LEU A 59 17.56 1.54 17.10
C LEU A 59 18.85 1.37 16.29
N ILE A 60 19.85 0.65 16.81
CA ILE A 60 21.08 0.34 16.07
C ILE A 60 20.76 -0.55 14.86
N VAL A 61 19.95 -1.60 15.05
CA VAL A 61 19.56 -2.51 13.97
C VAL A 61 18.70 -1.79 12.92
N LEU A 62 17.70 -1.02 13.35
CA LEU A 62 16.84 -0.22 12.46
C LEU A 62 17.62 0.85 11.73
N GLY A 63 18.57 1.52 12.38
CA GLY A 63 19.45 2.50 11.74
C GLY A 63 20.33 1.87 10.67
N PHE A 64 20.87 0.67 10.93
CA PHE A 64 21.62 -0.08 9.92
C PHE A 64 20.74 -0.52 8.75
N LEU A 65 19.54 -1.04 9.02
CA LEU A 65 18.58 -1.42 7.98
C LEU A 65 18.13 -0.22 7.15
N ALA A 66 17.87 0.93 7.77
CA ALA A 66 17.53 2.16 7.08
C ALA A 66 18.69 2.69 6.22
N PHE A 67 19.92 2.52 6.68
CA PHE A 67 21.10 2.84 5.88
C PHE A 67 21.24 1.91 4.67
N LEU A 68 21.05 0.60 4.85
CA LEU A 68 21.04 -0.35 3.73
C LEU A 68 19.89 -0.07 2.75
N GLU A 69 18.71 0.28 3.26
CA GLU A 69 17.56 0.70 2.47
C GLU A 69 17.94 1.92 1.61
N PHE A 70 18.55 2.94 2.20
CA PHE A 70 19.03 4.12 1.46
C PHE A 70 20.08 3.77 0.39
N LEU A 71 21.05 2.90 0.72
CA LEU A 71 22.05 2.44 -0.25
C LEU A 71 21.43 1.68 -1.41
N ALA A 72 20.41 0.86 -1.15
CA ALA A 72 19.67 0.15 -2.18
C ALA A 72 19.01 1.12 -3.16
N MET A 73 18.44 2.23 -2.66
CA MET A 73 17.83 3.26 -3.52
C MET A 73 18.82 3.98 -4.44
N CYS A 74 20.11 3.94 -4.12
CA CYS A 74 21.16 4.58 -4.90
C CYS A 74 21.72 3.67 -6.01
N ILE A 75 21.40 2.38 -6.00
CA ILE A 75 21.93 1.39 -6.96
C ILE A 75 20.75 0.73 -7.69
N PRO A 76 20.46 1.09 -8.95
CA PRO A 76 19.25 0.64 -9.65
C PRO A 76 19.01 -0.87 -9.65
N VAL A 77 20.08 -1.67 -9.76
CA VAL A 77 20.01 -3.14 -9.75
C VAL A 77 19.61 -3.69 -8.37
N VAL A 78 20.11 -3.08 -7.30
CA VAL A 78 19.77 -3.49 -5.93
C VAL A 78 18.38 -2.98 -5.58
N ASP A 79 18.01 -1.80 -6.09
CA ASP A 79 16.72 -1.16 -5.88
C ASP A 79 15.56 -2.03 -6.37
N GLU A 80 15.64 -2.63 -7.56
CA GLU A 80 14.58 -3.52 -8.08
C GLU A 80 14.40 -4.77 -7.21
N LEU A 81 15.50 -5.36 -6.73
CA LEU A 81 15.47 -6.51 -5.83
C LEU A 81 14.84 -6.12 -4.48
N VAL A 82 15.27 -4.99 -3.93
CA VAL A 82 14.78 -4.49 -2.65
C VAL A 82 13.32 -4.10 -2.76
N ASP A 83 12.88 -3.43 -3.82
CA ASP A 83 11.47 -3.12 -4.07
C ASP A 83 10.63 -4.42 -4.10
N GLY A 84 11.11 -5.46 -4.78
CA GLY A 84 10.49 -6.78 -4.75
C GLY A 84 10.31 -7.34 -3.32
N CYS A 85 11.36 -7.30 -2.49
CA CYS A 85 11.26 -7.71 -1.08
C CYS A 85 10.34 -6.80 -0.26
N MET A 86 10.38 -5.49 -0.50
CA MET A 86 9.65 -4.49 0.25
C MET A 86 8.15 -4.57 0.00
N THR A 87 7.69 -5.02 -1.17
CA THR A 87 6.26 -5.29 -1.38
C THR A 87 5.67 -6.27 -0.35
N LEU A 88 6.49 -7.20 0.17
CA LEU A 88 6.07 -8.13 1.23
C LEU A 88 6.26 -7.55 2.63
N VAL A 89 7.29 -6.73 2.84
CA VAL A 89 7.63 -6.16 4.16
C VAL A 89 6.75 -4.96 4.53
N VAL A 90 6.41 -4.11 3.57
CA VAL A 90 5.64 -2.86 3.74
C VAL A 90 4.33 -3.07 4.52
N PRO A 91 3.48 -4.08 4.24
CA PRO A 91 2.27 -4.32 5.02
C PRO A 91 2.52 -4.57 6.50
N PHE A 92 3.57 -5.33 6.85
CA PHE A 92 3.89 -5.61 8.25
C PHE A 92 4.38 -4.36 8.97
N ILE A 93 5.24 -3.57 8.32
CA ILE A 93 5.75 -2.32 8.88
C ILE A 93 4.63 -1.29 9.04
N SER A 94 3.73 -1.22 8.08
CA SER A 94 2.53 -0.39 8.13
C SER A 94 1.63 -0.76 9.32
N ILE A 95 1.43 -2.05 9.59
CA ILE A 95 0.70 -2.52 10.77
C ILE A 95 1.40 -2.09 12.05
N ILE A 96 2.72 -2.31 12.16
CA ILE A 96 3.51 -1.90 13.33
C ILE A 96 3.42 -0.39 13.55
N SER A 97 3.55 0.40 12.49
CA SER A 97 3.46 1.86 12.55
C SER A 97 2.07 2.32 12.98
N THR A 98 1.02 1.70 12.44
CA THR A 98 -0.37 1.99 12.81
C THR A 98 -0.62 1.66 14.29
N LEU A 99 -0.17 0.48 14.75
CA LEU A 99 -0.33 0.05 16.14
C LEU A 99 0.47 0.91 17.12
N GLY A 100 1.68 1.35 16.74
CA GLY A 100 2.51 2.21 17.58
C GLY A 100 1.84 3.54 17.90
N THR A 101 1.07 4.10 16.96
CA THR A 101 0.34 5.38 17.16
C THR A 101 -0.90 5.29 18.04
N TRP A 102 -1.35 4.08 18.41
CA TRP A 102 -2.53 3.95 19.25
C TRP A 102 -2.28 3.96 20.73
N GLY A 103 -1.02 3.74 21.16
CA GLY A 103 -0.69 3.91 22.56
C GLY A 103 -1.01 5.34 23.05
N LEU A 104 -0.98 6.34 22.16
CA LEU A 104 -1.42 7.70 22.45
C LEU A 104 -2.84 7.83 23.01
N TYR A 105 -3.75 6.88 22.76
CA TYR A 105 -5.18 7.09 23.04
C TYR A 105 -5.95 5.83 23.49
N LEU A 106 -5.27 4.74 23.84
CA LEU A 106 -5.90 3.67 24.59
C LEU A 106 -6.15 4.20 26.02
N PRO A 107 -7.40 4.25 26.52
CA PRO A 107 -7.63 4.47 27.94
C PRO A 107 -6.91 3.35 28.71
N ASP A 108 -6.28 3.68 29.85
CA ASP A 108 -5.47 2.75 30.67
C ASP A 108 -6.13 1.38 30.86
N GLU A 109 -7.47 1.32 30.89
CA GLU A 109 -8.27 0.10 31.01
C GLU A 109 -8.18 -0.91 29.84
N LEU A 110 -7.86 -0.47 28.61
CA LEU A 110 -7.68 -1.37 27.46
C LEU A 110 -6.25 -1.88 27.33
N ASN A 111 -5.28 -1.19 27.96
CA ASN A 111 -3.90 -1.64 28.01
C ASN A 111 -3.78 -2.90 28.89
N GLU A 112 -4.57 -3.00 29.97
CA GLU A 112 -4.72 -4.24 30.76
C GLU A 112 -5.27 -5.41 29.94
N ALA A 113 -6.19 -5.18 29.01
CA ALA A 113 -6.74 -6.25 28.16
C ALA A 113 -5.73 -6.76 27.11
N ALA A 114 -4.84 -5.89 26.62
CA ALA A 114 -3.73 -6.30 25.74
C ALA A 114 -2.66 -7.10 26.52
N VAL A 115 -2.49 -6.82 27.81
CA VAL A 115 -1.65 -7.62 28.73
C VAL A 115 -2.21 -9.04 28.92
N ILE A 116 -3.52 -9.28 28.77
CA ILE A 116 -4.08 -10.66 28.86
C ILE A 116 -3.57 -11.57 27.72
N PHE A 117 -3.14 -11.02 26.58
CA PHE A 117 -2.50 -11.81 25.51
C PHE A 117 -0.99 -12.02 25.73
N ASN A 118 -0.35 -11.20 26.57
CA ASN A 118 1.04 -11.35 26.99
C ASN A 118 1.06 -11.87 28.43
N GLY A 119 0.78 -13.17 28.57
CA GLY A 119 0.75 -13.84 29.85
C GLY A 119 1.96 -13.50 30.72
N ASP A 120 1.64 -12.96 31.89
CA ASP A 120 2.48 -12.87 33.09
C ASP A 120 3.55 -11.75 33.10
N THR A 121 3.22 -10.63 33.75
CA THR A 121 4.21 -9.85 34.49
C THR A 121 3.55 -9.28 35.74
N GLY A 122 3.85 -9.92 36.87
CA GLY A 122 3.16 -9.72 38.13
C GLY A 122 3.35 -8.36 38.81
N ASN A 123 2.35 -8.09 39.66
CA ASN A 123 2.38 -7.28 40.86
C ASN A 123 3.14 -5.96 40.78
N ASN A 124 2.43 -4.89 40.40
CA ASN A 124 2.53 -3.64 41.15
C ASN A 124 1.16 -2.96 41.23
N SER A 125 0.80 -2.59 42.45
CA SER A 125 -0.44 -1.95 42.83
C SER A 125 -0.61 -0.60 42.15
N THR A 126 -1.49 -0.54 41.15
CA THR A 126 -1.95 0.74 40.59
C THR A 126 -3.45 0.85 40.80
N ARG A 127 -3.85 2.04 41.27
CA ARG A 127 -5.18 2.46 41.70
C ARG A 127 -6.33 1.91 40.86
N MET A 128 -7.17 1.09 41.49
CA MET A 128 -8.51 0.77 40.99
C MET A 128 -9.36 2.03 41.00
N LEU A 129 -9.62 2.59 39.82
CA LEU A 129 -10.82 3.38 39.60
C LEU A 129 -11.98 2.40 39.38
N GLU A 130 -13.09 2.74 40.00
CA GLU A 130 -14.31 1.98 40.12
C GLU A 130 -14.83 1.53 38.75
N GLU A 131 -14.99 0.21 38.61
CA GLU A 131 -15.55 -0.53 37.48
C GLU A 131 -17.02 -0.13 37.23
N GLU A 132 -17.26 1.10 36.77
CA GLU A 132 -18.59 1.49 36.29
C GLU A 132 -18.76 0.99 34.85
N THR A 133 -19.17 -0.27 34.74
CA THR A 133 -20.11 -0.83 33.75
C THR A 133 -20.22 -0.09 32.40
N PHE A 134 -19.11 0.16 31.70
CA PHE A 134 -19.14 0.74 30.37
C PHE A 134 -19.57 -0.33 29.38
N GLY A 135 -20.84 -0.23 28.93
CA GLY A 135 -21.56 -1.25 28.16
C GLY A 135 -20.83 -1.77 26.93
N GLY A 136 -21.01 -3.07 26.66
CA GLY A 136 -20.32 -3.84 25.61
C GLY A 136 -20.39 -3.27 24.18
N ASP A 137 -21.32 -2.36 23.89
CA ASP A 137 -21.39 -1.67 22.59
C ASP A 137 -20.18 -0.75 22.33
N LEU A 138 -19.58 -0.14 23.36
CA LEU A 138 -18.46 0.78 23.15
C LEU A 138 -17.14 0.03 22.86
N LYS A 139 -16.94 -1.15 23.48
CA LYS A 139 -15.81 -2.05 23.17
C LYS A 139 -15.86 -2.54 21.72
N GLN A 140 -17.06 -2.79 21.19
CA GLN A 140 -17.24 -3.18 19.80
C GLN A 140 -16.91 -2.04 18.82
N GLY A 141 -17.28 -0.80 19.16
CA GLY A 141 -17.01 0.39 18.33
C GLY A 141 -15.53 0.74 18.22
N VAL A 142 -14.78 0.66 19.33
CA VAL A 142 -13.34 0.90 19.35
C VAL A 142 -12.63 -0.12 18.47
N GLY A 143 -12.88 -1.42 18.65
CA GLY A 143 -12.28 -2.48 17.83
C GLY A 143 -12.54 -2.34 16.32
N PHE A 144 -13.70 -1.82 15.92
CA PHE A 144 -14.01 -1.61 14.50
C PHE A 144 -13.20 -0.45 13.88
N ALA A 145 -13.18 0.72 14.53
CA ALA A 145 -12.39 1.88 14.06
C ALA A 145 -10.91 1.51 13.99
N GLN A 146 -10.48 0.67 14.93
CA GLN A 146 -9.16 0.15 15.04
C GLN A 146 -8.74 -0.70 13.82
N ILE A 147 -9.56 -1.71 13.48
CA ILE A 147 -9.35 -2.53 12.28
C ILE A 147 -9.42 -1.66 11.01
N PHE A 148 -10.33 -0.70 10.96
CA PHE A 148 -10.47 0.19 9.80
C PHE A 148 -9.23 1.06 9.57
N ALA A 149 -8.63 1.60 10.64
CA ALA A 149 -7.38 2.36 10.57
C ALA A 149 -6.22 1.49 10.09
N LEU A 150 -6.10 0.26 10.60
CA LEU A 150 -5.08 -0.69 10.15
C LEU A 150 -5.23 -1.04 8.66
N VAL A 151 -6.45 -1.39 8.22
CA VAL A 151 -6.70 -1.70 6.81
C VAL A 151 -6.42 -0.49 5.92
N THR A 152 -6.86 0.70 6.33
CA THR A 152 -6.60 1.93 5.58
C THR A 152 -5.11 2.24 5.53
N GLY A 153 -4.40 2.11 6.65
CA GLY A 153 -2.95 2.28 6.74
C GLY A 153 -2.21 1.38 5.75
N VAL A 154 -2.52 0.07 5.75
CA VAL A 154 -1.91 -0.91 4.84
C VAL A 154 -2.21 -0.58 3.38
N CYS A 155 -3.45 -0.19 3.08
CA CYS A 155 -3.84 0.18 1.71
C CYS A 155 -3.12 1.45 1.24
N VAL A 156 -2.96 2.46 2.10
CA VAL A 156 -2.22 3.69 1.80
C VAL A 156 -0.74 3.39 1.62
N ALA A 157 -0.12 2.59 2.51
CA ALA A 157 1.28 2.21 2.42
C ALA A 157 1.59 1.49 1.10
N LEU A 158 0.77 0.49 0.74
CA LEU A 158 0.90 -0.23 -0.53
C LEU A 158 0.68 0.68 -1.74
N ALA A 159 -0.33 1.57 -1.70
CA ALA A 159 -0.58 2.50 -2.80
C ALA A 159 0.60 3.45 -3.02
N VAL A 160 1.16 4.00 -1.93
CA VAL A 160 2.34 4.87 -2.00
C VAL A 160 3.57 4.10 -2.51
N HIS A 161 3.78 2.87 -2.04
CA HIS A 161 4.86 2.01 -2.51
C HIS A 161 4.77 1.71 -4.01
N LEU A 162 3.58 1.38 -4.51
CA LEU A 162 3.35 1.17 -5.94
C LEU A 162 3.56 2.44 -6.77
N ILE A 163 3.11 3.59 -6.27
CA ILE A 163 3.36 4.90 -6.92
C ILE A 163 4.85 5.17 -6.99
N LYS A 164 5.60 4.90 -5.92
CA LYS A 164 7.06 5.02 -5.89
C LYS A 164 7.72 4.16 -6.96
N MET A 165 7.36 2.88 -7.05
CA MET A 165 7.87 1.98 -8.10
C MET A 165 7.56 2.51 -9.51
N LEU A 166 6.36 3.05 -9.73
CA LEU A 166 5.98 3.65 -11.01
C LEU A 166 6.81 4.91 -11.33
N VAL A 167 7.00 5.80 -10.36
CA VAL A 167 7.82 7.01 -10.55
C VAL A 167 9.25 6.65 -10.90
N ARG A 168 9.80 5.60 -10.29
CA ARG A 168 11.13 5.08 -10.60
C ARG A 168 11.25 4.52 -12.00
N LEU A 169 10.22 3.80 -12.48
CA LEU A 169 10.18 3.29 -13.85
C LEU A 169 10.26 4.43 -14.90
N PHE A 170 9.73 5.62 -14.59
CA PHE A 170 9.84 6.78 -15.48
C PHE A 170 11.16 7.55 -15.34
N GLY A 171 11.91 7.33 -14.26
CA GLY A 171 13.05 8.13 -13.85
C GLY A 171 14.41 7.49 -14.11
N GLU A 172 14.58 6.75 -15.21
CA GLU A 172 15.84 6.06 -15.53
C GLU A 172 17.01 7.06 -15.67
N GLY A 173 18.11 6.82 -14.93
CA GLY A 173 19.38 7.53 -15.06
C GLY A 173 19.80 8.35 -13.84
N TRP A 174 20.38 9.53 -14.04
CA TRP A 174 20.93 10.35 -12.95
C TRP A 174 19.85 10.88 -11.99
N LEU A 175 18.61 11.01 -12.45
CA LEU A 175 17.50 11.51 -11.63
C LEU A 175 17.12 10.58 -10.48
N THR A 176 17.39 9.28 -10.57
CA THR A 176 17.04 8.29 -9.54
C THR A 176 17.68 8.62 -8.19
N ASN A 177 18.97 8.99 -8.19
CA ASN A 177 19.70 9.33 -6.95
C ASN A 177 19.17 10.61 -6.30
N ILE A 178 18.84 11.62 -7.12
CA ILE A 178 18.26 12.87 -6.63
C ILE A 178 16.89 12.61 -6.03
N LEU A 179 16.09 11.76 -6.70
CA LEU A 179 14.77 11.37 -6.22
C LEU A 179 14.82 10.62 -4.90
N ALA A 180 15.76 9.68 -4.73
CA ALA A 180 15.97 8.97 -3.47
C ALA A 180 16.32 9.92 -2.30
N VAL A 181 17.19 10.91 -2.53
CA VAL A 181 17.54 11.90 -1.50
C VAL A 181 16.33 12.78 -1.16
N LEU A 182 15.60 13.26 -2.18
CA LEU A 182 14.38 14.04 -1.97
C LEU A 182 13.31 13.25 -1.22
N GLU A 183 13.19 11.96 -1.52
CA GLU A 183 12.26 11.04 -0.87
C GLU A 183 12.54 10.94 0.63
N ILE A 184 13.80 10.73 1.03
CA ILE A 184 14.21 10.72 2.45
C ILE A 184 13.93 12.06 3.11
N ILE A 185 14.26 13.18 2.45
CA ILE A 185 14.02 14.52 3.01
C ILE A 185 12.52 14.75 3.25
N ILE A 186 11.67 14.39 2.27
CA ILE A 186 10.22 14.54 2.35
C ILE A 186 9.65 13.66 3.47
N VAL A 187 10.08 12.40 3.57
CA VAL A 187 9.63 11.50 4.65
C VAL A 187 10.03 12.02 6.02
N THR A 188 11.30 12.41 6.18
CA THR A 188 11.82 12.97 7.43
C THR A 188 11.02 14.21 7.85
N PHE A 189 10.85 15.15 6.93
CA PHE A 189 10.12 16.38 7.17
C PHE A 189 8.65 16.10 7.50
N SER A 190 7.99 15.21 6.75
CA SER A 190 6.60 14.84 6.97
C SER A 190 6.41 14.23 8.36
N ILE A 191 7.24 13.28 8.76
CA ILE A 191 7.13 12.61 10.07
C ILE A 191 7.36 13.62 11.20
N ILE A 192 8.43 14.41 11.13
CA ILE A 192 8.72 15.43 12.16
C ILE A 192 7.55 16.41 12.26
N VAL A 193 7.10 16.99 11.15
CA VAL A 193 6.03 18.00 11.17
C VAL A 193 4.72 17.42 11.70
N VAL A 194 4.38 16.20 11.31
CA VAL A 194 3.12 15.55 11.73
C VAL A 194 3.11 15.17 13.21
N VAL A 195 4.26 14.75 13.76
CA VAL A 195 4.37 14.44 15.18
C VAL A 195 4.38 15.69 16.04
N PHE A 196 5.13 16.73 15.65
CA PHE A 196 5.21 17.97 16.42
C PHE A 196 3.99 18.89 16.25
N ILE A 197 3.29 18.81 15.11
CA ILE A 197 2.15 19.68 14.79
C ILE A 197 0.95 18.83 14.38
N GLN A 198 0.20 18.37 15.38
CA GLN A 198 -0.96 17.48 15.22
C GLN A 198 -2.01 17.98 14.20
N TYR A 199 -2.23 19.31 14.09
CA TYR A 199 -3.15 19.87 13.09
C TYR A 199 -2.70 19.63 11.65
N VAL A 200 -1.38 19.58 11.41
CA VAL A 200 -0.82 19.31 10.08
C VAL A 200 -1.04 17.83 9.71
N ALA A 201 -1.09 16.93 10.69
CA ALA A 201 -1.45 15.53 10.48
C ALA A 201 -2.80 15.39 9.77
N ILE A 202 -3.81 16.15 10.22
CA ILE A 202 -5.16 16.12 9.64
C ILE A 202 -5.12 16.56 8.17
N LEU A 203 -4.39 17.64 7.88
CA LEU A 203 -4.24 18.14 6.52
C LEU A 203 -3.54 17.12 5.61
N PHE A 204 -2.42 16.54 6.06
CA PHE A 204 -1.68 15.54 5.30
C PHE A 204 -2.50 14.27 5.06
N ALA A 205 -3.17 13.75 6.08
CA ALA A 205 -4.04 12.59 5.95
C ALA A 205 -5.19 12.86 4.97
N ALA A 206 -5.83 14.04 5.05
CA ALA A 206 -6.87 14.44 4.11
C ALA A 206 -6.34 14.53 2.67
N CYS A 207 -5.16 15.12 2.47
CA CYS A 207 -4.51 15.19 1.16
C CYS A 207 -4.16 13.79 0.61
N LEU A 208 -3.63 12.89 1.43
CA LEU A 208 -3.31 11.52 1.02
C LEU A 208 -4.57 10.75 0.62
N LEU A 209 -5.61 10.78 1.46
CA LEU A 209 -6.88 10.11 1.18
C LEU A 209 -7.58 10.70 -0.05
N ALA A 210 -7.57 12.02 -0.22
CA ALA A 210 -8.14 12.69 -1.40
C ALA A 210 -7.41 12.29 -2.69
N SER A 211 -6.07 12.27 -2.67
CA SER A 211 -5.25 11.80 -3.79
C SER A 211 -5.52 10.34 -4.14
N MET A 212 -5.63 9.47 -3.13
CA MET A 212 -5.95 8.05 -3.29
C MET A 212 -7.34 7.85 -3.90
N LEU A 213 -8.38 8.51 -3.36
CA LEU A 213 -9.74 8.45 -3.88
C LEU A 213 -9.83 9.00 -5.32
N TRP A 214 -9.12 10.08 -5.61
CA TRP A 214 -9.04 10.64 -6.95
C TRP A 214 -8.40 9.65 -7.94
N TYR A 215 -7.31 9.00 -7.55
CA TYR A 215 -6.65 8.00 -8.39
C TYR A 215 -7.57 6.80 -8.68
N PHE A 216 -8.22 6.24 -7.65
CA PHE A 216 -9.16 5.12 -7.83
C PHE A 216 -10.38 5.48 -8.67
N THR A 217 -10.96 6.67 -8.44
CA THR A 217 -12.13 7.12 -9.22
C THR A 217 -11.76 7.38 -10.68
N LYS A 218 -10.56 7.92 -10.95
CA LYS A 218 -10.04 8.10 -12.31
C LYS A 218 -9.84 6.75 -13.01
N GLY A 219 -9.19 5.79 -12.37
CA GLY A 219 -9.00 4.45 -12.93
C GLY A 219 -10.32 3.75 -13.25
N ARG A 220 -11.32 3.86 -12.37
CA ARG A 220 -12.67 3.33 -12.62
C ARG A 220 -13.35 4.00 -13.83
N ARG A 221 -13.17 5.31 -14.02
CA ARG A 221 -13.71 6.04 -15.18
C ARG A 221 -13.07 5.58 -16.48
N GLU A 222 -11.75 5.37 -16.51
CA GLU A 222 -11.05 4.90 -17.70
C GLU A 222 -11.42 3.45 -18.05
N ALA A 223 -11.53 2.57 -17.05
CA ALA A 223 -12.01 1.21 -17.25
C ALA A 223 -13.45 1.16 -17.80
N ALA A 224 -14.33 2.04 -17.31
CA ALA A 224 -15.69 2.15 -17.82
C ALA A 224 -15.75 2.65 -19.27
N LYS A 225 -14.87 3.59 -19.66
CA LYS A 225 -14.74 4.06 -21.05
C LYS A 225 -14.29 2.94 -21.99
N LYS A 226 -13.23 2.20 -21.64
CA LYS A 226 -12.73 1.06 -22.43
C LYS A 226 -13.80 -0.02 -22.63
N LYS A 227 -14.63 -0.29 -21.62
CA LYS A 227 -15.75 -1.23 -21.73
C LYS A 227 -16.80 -0.76 -22.75
N LYS A 228 -17.14 0.53 -22.74
CA LYS A 228 -18.09 1.11 -23.72
C LYS A 228 -17.55 1.08 -25.13
N GLU A 229 -16.29 1.46 -25.33
CA GLU A 229 -15.61 1.40 -26.64
C GLU A 229 -15.57 -0.04 -27.18
N GLN A 230 -15.31 -1.03 -26.30
CA GLN A 230 -15.31 -2.44 -26.67
C GLN A 230 -16.71 -2.96 -27.02
N GLU A 231 -17.75 -2.51 -26.32
CA GLU A 231 -19.15 -2.86 -26.62
C GLU A 231 -19.62 -2.23 -27.94
N GLU A 232 -19.28 -0.97 -28.19
CA GLU A 232 -19.55 -0.27 -29.45
C GLU A 232 -18.84 -0.95 -30.64
N ALA A 233 -17.58 -1.34 -30.48
CA ALA A 233 -16.83 -2.07 -31.50
C ALA A 233 -17.47 -3.43 -31.84
N LYS A 234 -17.95 -4.17 -30.82
CA LYS A 234 -18.68 -5.44 -31.03
C LYS A 234 -20.01 -5.23 -31.73
N ASN A 235 -20.76 -4.20 -31.36
CA ASN A 235 -22.04 -3.87 -31.99
C ASN A 235 -21.84 -3.47 -33.45
N GLN A 236 -20.79 -2.71 -33.78
CA GLN A 236 -20.44 -2.36 -35.16
C GLN A 236 -20.06 -3.59 -35.99
N GLN A 237 -19.25 -4.52 -35.45
CA GLN A 237 -18.92 -5.77 -36.13
C GLN A 237 -20.17 -6.63 -36.39
N GLN A 238 -21.09 -6.72 -35.43
CA GLN A 238 -22.33 -7.46 -35.59
C GLN A 238 -23.26 -6.83 -36.64
N GLN A 239 -23.32 -5.49 -36.71
CA GLN A 239 -24.08 -4.79 -37.75
C GLN A 239 -23.48 -5.02 -39.15
N GLN A 240 -22.15 -5.00 -39.28
CA GLN A 240 -21.47 -5.31 -40.54
C GLN A 240 -21.76 -6.75 -41.01
N GLN A 241 -21.73 -7.73 -40.09
CA GLN A 241 -22.09 -9.13 -40.41
C GLN A 241 -23.54 -9.29 -40.85
N ARG A 242 -24.48 -8.53 -40.27
CA ARG A 242 -25.89 -8.54 -40.70
C ARG A 242 -26.13 -7.82 -42.04
N ALA A 243 -25.27 -6.86 -42.37
CA ALA A 243 -25.37 -6.08 -43.60
C ALA A 243 -24.77 -6.80 -44.82
N VAL A 244 -23.98 -7.87 -44.62
CA VAL A 244 -23.63 -8.78 -45.72
C VAL A 244 -24.91 -9.53 -46.10
N PRO A 245 -25.53 -9.21 -47.24
CA PRO A 245 -26.72 -9.94 -47.67
C PRO A 245 -26.36 -11.42 -47.70
N GLU A 246 -27.19 -12.24 -47.06
CA GLU A 246 -27.11 -13.69 -47.10
C GLU A 246 -26.91 -14.07 -48.57
N ALA A 247 -25.67 -14.46 -48.91
CA ALA A 247 -25.33 -14.82 -50.26
C ALA A 247 -26.34 -15.90 -50.65
N VAL A 248 -27.18 -15.57 -51.63
CA VAL A 248 -28.21 -16.47 -52.14
C VAL A 248 -27.54 -17.82 -52.28
N PRO A 249 -28.01 -18.87 -51.58
CA PRO A 249 -27.33 -20.15 -51.57
C PRO A 249 -27.05 -20.54 -53.01
N GLU A 250 -25.76 -20.64 -53.34
CA GLU A 250 -25.24 -21.10 -54.63
C GLU A 250 -25.58 -22.58 -54.79
N ALA A 251 -26.87 -22.90 -54.91
CA ALA A 251 -27.36 -24.23 -55.21
C ALA A 251 -27.14 -24.60 -56.69
N ASN A 252 -26.27 -23.88 -57.44
CA ASN A 252 -26.14 -24.08 -58.89
C ASN A 252 -24.74 -23.87 -59.50
N GLN A 253 -23.66 -23.80 -58.70
CA GLN A 253 -22.30 -23.66 -59.24
C GLN A 253 -21.42 -24.92 -59.16
N GLN A 254 -21.93 -26.03 -58.63
CA GLN A 254 -21.18 -27.30 -58.61
C GLN A 254 -21.12 -28.04 -59.96
N GLU A 255 -21.79 -27.59 -61.02
CA GLU A 255 -21.79 -28.29 -62.31
C GLU A 255 -20.73 -27.78 -63.33
N VAL A 256 -19.99 -26.69 -63.04
CA VAL A 256 -19.09 -26.08 -64.06
C VAL A 256 -17.60 -26.12 -63.71
N ILE A 257 -17.21 -26.50 -62.49
CA ILE A 257 -15.79 -26.54 -62.05
C ILE A 257 -15.33 -27.97 -61.75
N GLN A 258 -15.72 -28.94 -62.58
CA GLN A 258 -15.16 -30.30 -62.57
C GLN A 258 -14.28 -30.61 -63.80
N GLU A 259 -13.94 -29.61 -64.62
CA GLU A 259 -13.17 -29.80 -65.86
C GLU A 259 -11.85 -29.00 -65.94
N ALA A 260 -11.22 -28.67 -64.81
CA ALA A 260 -9.92 -27.99 -64.84
C ALA A 260 -9.01 -28.28 -63.64
N ASN A 261 -8.96 -29.52 -63.16
CA ASN A 261 -7.88 -29.94 -62.26
C ASN A 261 -6.70 -30.46 -63.09
N PRO A 262 -5.59 -29.71 -63.26
CA PRO A 262 -4.35 -30.27 -63.74
C PRO A 262 -3.81 -31.31 -62.74
N PRO A 263 -3.10 -32.34 -63.22
CA PRO A 263 -2.62 -33.43 -62.39
C PRO A 263 -1.68 -32.94 -61.28
N PRO A 264 -1.66 -33.62 -60.12
CA PRO A 264 -0.81 -33.26 -58.99
C PRO A 264 0.67 -33.34 -59.41
N PHE A 265 1.37 -32.22 -59.29
CA PHE A 265 2.82 -32.16 -59.40
C PHE A 265 3.42 -32.93 -58.21
N ASN A 266 4.06 -34.05 -58.50
CA ASN A 266 4.78 -34.88 -57.55
C ASN A 266 6.21 -34.32 -57.40
N PRO A 267 6.57 -33.65 -56.29
CA PRO A 267 7.96 -33.30 -56.05
C PRO A 267 8.72 -34.59 -55.72
N GLU A 268 9.30 -35.15 -56.77
CA GLU A 268 10.30 -36.20 -56.74
C GLU A 268 11.47 -35.79 -55.84
N VAL A 269 11.68 -36.62 -54.83
CA VAL A 269 12.95 -36.97 -54.16
C VAL A 269 14.17 -36.19 -54.64
N LYS A 270 14.77 -35.42 -53.72
CA LYS A 270 16.23 -35.25 -53.74
C LYS A 270 16.80 -35.69 -52.40
N ASP A 271 17.46 -36.83 -52.52
CA ASP A 271 18.41 -37.41 -51.59
C ASP A 271 19.57 -36.44 -51.26
N ALA A 272 20.18 -36.73 -50.11
CA ALA A 272 21.61 -36.54 -49.79
C ALA A 272 22.08 -35.07 -49.64
N GLU A 273 23.00 -34.70 -48.74
CA GLU A 273 24.14 -35.36 -48.13
C GLU A 273 24.48 -34.69 -46.77
N ALA A 274 25.15 -35.48 -45.91
CA ALA A 274 26.12 -35.13 -44.85
C ALA A 274 25.66 -34.37 -43.59
#